data_AF-A0A9P6PJV3-F1
#
_entry.id   AF-A0A9P6PJV3-F1
#
_cell.length_a   1.000
_cell.length_b   1.000
_cell.length_c   1.000
_cell.angle_alpha   90.00
_cell.angle_beta   90.00
_cell.angle_gamma   90.00
#
_symmetry.space_group_name_H-M   'P 1'
#
loop_
_entity.id
_entity.type
_entity.pdbx_description
1 polymer ?
#
loop_
_entity_poly.entity_id
_entity_poly.type
_entity_poly.pdbx_seq_one_letter_code
_entity_poly.pdbx_strand_id
1 'polypeptide(L)'
;MTTSPPDPVFEELATIPGHVASFSADLGSGQLLNVNGEINQEQATVIQKLMQDVGQLVSRYSHNTTMAGLLSATSGSTAVTASSTDVEDSLVRKVT
;
A
#
# COMPACT_ATOMS: atom_id res chain seq x y z
N MET A 1 -11.06 -23.11 -29.90
CA MET A 1 -10.99 -21.72 -29.42
C MET A 1 -12.20 -21.51 -28.54
N THR A 2 -12.03 -21.45 -27.21
CA THR A 2 -13.13 -21.20 -26.28
C THR A 2 -13.18 -19.69 -26.04
N THR A 3 -14.08 -19.00 -26.71
CA THR A 3 -14.39 -17.61 -26.41
C THR A 3 -15.13 -17.58 -25.09
N SER A 4 -14.51 -17.00 -24.05
CA SER A 4 -15.20 -16.69 -22.81
C SER A 4 -16.48 -15.88 -23.11
N PRO A 5 -17.58 -16.12 -22.37
CA PRO A 5 -18.78 -15.32 -22.55
C PRO A 5 -18.46 -13.82 -22.36
N PRO A 6 -19.18 -12.93 -23.08
CA PRO A 6 -18.96 -11.50 -22.98
C PRO A 6 -19.16 -11.02 -21.54
N ASP A 7 -18.22 -10.23 -21.04
CA ASP A 7 -18.27 -9.61 -19.73
C ASP A 7 -19.13 -8.33 -19.81
N PRO A 8 -20.35 -8.32 -19.23
CA PRO A 8 -21.26 -7.18 -19.34
C PRO A 8 -20.68 -5.91 -18.71
N VAL A 9 -19.84 -6.04 -17.66
CA VAL A 9 -19.19 -4.89 -17.02
C VAL A 9 -18.16 -4.27 -17.98
N PHE A 10 -17.47 -5.10 -18.74
CA PHE A 10 -16.51 -4.63 -19.74
C PHE A 10 -17.20 -3.89 -20.90
N GLU A 11 -18.36 -4.37 -21.34
CA GLU A 11 -19.16 -3.72 -22.39
C GLU A 11 -19.68 -2.35 -21.95
N GLU A 12 -20.07 -2.20 -20.69
CA GLU A 12 -20.52 -0.92 -20.12
C GLU A 12 -19.44 0.16 -20.16
N LEU A 13 -18.14 -0.19 -20.11
CA LEU A 13 -17.05 0.80 -20.18
C LEU A 13 -17.08 1.61 -21.48
N ALA A 14 -17.51 1.01 -22.59
CA ALA A 14 -17.61 1.69 -23.88
C ALA A 14 -18.75 2.74 -23.92
N THR A 15 -19.66 2.71 -22.95
CA THR A 15 -20.79 3.65 -22.85
C THR A 15 -20.42 4.95 -22.13
N ILE A 16 -19.22 5.02 -21.52
CA ILE A 16 -18.75 6.19 -20.78
C ILE A 16 -18.54 7.36 -21.77
N PRO A 17 -19.14 8.55 -21.54
CA PRO A 17 -18.94 9.70 -22.41
C PRO A 17 -17.44 10.06 -22.55
N GLY A 18 -16.96 10.17 -23.79
CA GLY A 18 -15.55 10.45 -24.08
C GLY A 18 -14.63 9.23 -23.97
N HIS A 19 -15.18 8.01 -23.88
CA HIS A 19 -14.40 6.78 -23.97
C HIS A 19 -13.67 6.66 -25.31
N VAL A 20 -12.40 6.24 -25.24
CA VAL A 20 -11.53 6.03 -26.41
C VAL A 20 -11.15 4.56 -26.55
N ALA A 21 -10.83 3.89 -25.44
CA ALA A 21 -10.50 2.47 -25.40
C ALA A 21 -10.63 1.91 -23.98
N SER A 22 -10.89 0.60 -23.88
CA SER A 22 -10.81 -0.17 -22.64
C SER A 22 -10.18 -1.53 -22.91
N PHE A 23 -9.51 -2.07 -21.90
CA PHE A 23 -9.01 -3.44 -21.96
C PHE A 23 -9.01 -4.06 -20.57
N SER A 24 -9.02 -5.39 -20.52
CA SER A 24 -8.75 -6.17 -19.31
C SER A 24 -7.56 -7.07 -19.59
N ALA A 25 -6.72 -7.25 -18.58
CA ALA A 25 -5.54 -8.10 -18.66
C ALA A 25 -5.35 -8.86 -17.36
N ASP A 26 -4.77 -10.05 -17.47
CA ASP A 26 -4.31 -10.80 -16.31
C ASP A 26 -3.06 -10.13 -15.71
N LEU A 27 -3.09 -9.78 -14.43
CA LEU A 27 -2.01 -9.03 -13.78
C LEU A 27 -0.75 -9.87 -13.55
N GLY A 28 -0.85 -11.21 -13.58
CA GLY A 28 0.30 -12.10 -13.44
C GLY A 28 1.09 -12.26 -14.73
N SER A 29 0.39 -12.60 -15.82
CA SER A 29 0.95 -12.91 -17.14
C SER A 29 1.01 -11.72 -18.09
N GLY A 30 0.24 -10.66 -17.82
CA GLY A 30 0.05 -9.52 -18.73
C GLY A 30 -0.86 -9.80 -19.91
N GLN A 31 -1.41 -11.02 -20.01
CA GLN A 31 -2.22 -11.43 -21.15
C GLN A 31 -3.49 -10.58 -21.26
N LEU A 32 -3.73 -10.03 -22.44
CA LEU A 32 -5.00 -9.39 -22.77
C LEU A 32 -6.15 -10.40 -22.78
N LEU A 33 -7.23 -10.06 -22.06
CA LEU A 33 -8.45 -10.86 -21.95
C LEU A 33 -9.55 -10.29 -22.84
N ASN A 34 -9.84 -8.99 -22.68
CA ASN A 34 -10.81 -8.26 -23.49
C ASN A 34 -10.21 -6.93 -23.95
N VAL A 35 -10.56 -6.50 -25.15
CA VAL A 35 -10.12 -5.22 -25.72
C VAL A 35 -11.29 -4.57 -26.45
N ASN A 36 -11.45 -3.27 -26.23
CA ASN A 36 -12.33 -2.39 -26.99
C ASN A 36 -11.51 -1.17 -27.41
N GLY A 37 -11.38 -0.94 -28.72
CA GLY A 37 -10.49 0.08 -29.30
C GLY A 37 -9.14 -0.48 -29.76
N GLU A 38 -8.19 0.42 -30.03
CA GLU A 38 -6.88 0.08 -30.60
C GLU A 38 -5.80 -0.13 -29.53
N ILE A 39 -6.02 -1.07 -28.60
CA ILE A 39 -5.02 -1.47 -27.61
C ILE A 39 -4.42 -2.83 -27.99
N ASN A 40 -3.09 -2.88 -28.11
CA ASN A 40 -2.36 -4.11 -28.39
C ASN A 40 -1.68 -4.71 -27.15
N GLN A 41 -1.15 -5.92 -27.29
CA GLN A 41 -0.51 -6.66 -26.19
C GLN A 41 0.72 -5.95 -25.61
N GLU A 42 1.49 -5.24 -26.44
CA GLU A 42 2.66 -4.49 -25.97
C GLU A 42 2.26 -3.33 -25.05
N GLN A 43 1.24 -2.56 -25.45
CA GLN A 43 0.69 -1.48 -24.65
C GLN A 43 0.11 -2.01 -23.33
N ALA A 44 -0.61 -3.12 -23.36
CA ALA A 44 -1.15 -3.77 -22.17
C ALA A 44 -0.04 -4.20 -21.19
N THR A 45 1.04 -4.81 -21.70
CA THR A 45 2.22 -5.19 -20.90
C THR A 45 2.92 -3.97 -20.28
N VAL A 46 3.04 -2.85 -21.01
CA VAL A 46 3.61 -1.61 -20.47
C VAL A 46 2.76 -1.06 -19.33
N ILE A 47 1.44 -1.02 -19.49
CA ILE A 47 0.52 -0.56 -18.44
C ILE A 47 0.57 -1.48 -17.23
N GLN A 48 0.62 -2.80 -17.42
CA GLN A 48 0.80 -3.76 -16.34
C GLN A 48 2.09 -3.50 -15.55
N LYS A 49 3.22 -3.30 -16.25
CA LYS A 49 4.50 -3.00 -15.60
C LYS A 49 4.43 -1.71 -14.80
N LEU A 50 3.81 -0.66 -15.35
CA LEU A 50 3.58 0.59 -14.63
C LEU A 50 2.77 0.37 -13.34
N MET A 51 1.69 -0.41 -13.41
CA MET A 51 0.86 -0.72 -12.23
C MET A 51 1.65 -1.49 -11.17
N GLN A 52 2.52 -2.43 -11.58
CA GLN A 52 3.39 -3.17 -10.68
C GLN A 52 4.42 -2.24 -10.01
N ASP A 53 5.07 -1.36 -10.78
CA ASP A 53 6.05 -0.40 -10.29
C ASP A 53 5.41 0.59 -9.28
N VAL A 54 4.21 1.09 -9.59
CA VAL A 54 3.43 1.94 -8.69
C VAL A 54 3.08 1.18 -7.40
N GLY A 55 2.63 -0.07 -7.49
CA GLY A 55 2.34 -0.90 -6.32
C GLY A 55 3.57 -1.11 -5.42
N GLN A 56 4.73 -1.40 -6.00
CA GLN A 56 5.99 -1.52 -5.27
C GLN A 56 6.41 -0.19 -4.62
N LEU A 57 6.21 0.93 -5.32
CA LEU A 57 6.51 2.26 -4.78
C LEU A 57 5.64 2.58 -3.58
N VAL A 58 4.31 2.38 -3.67
CA VAL A 58 3.36 2.61 -2.58
C VAL A 58 3.70 1.73 -1.38
N SER A 59 4.08 0.46 -1.60
CA SER A 59 4.51 -0.45 -0.55
C SER A 59 5.76 0.07 0.18
N ARG A 60 6.79 0.51 -0.56
CA ARG A 60 8.00 1.13 0.03
C ARG A 60 7.69 2.41 0.79
N TYR A 61 6.81 3.26 0.27
CA TYR A 61 6.41 4.50 0.93
C TYR A 61 5.70 4.22 2.26
N SER A 62 4.76 3.26 2.28
CA SER A 62 4.07 2.83 3.50
C SER A 62 5.05 2.26 4.53
N HIS A 63 5.99 1.42 4.10
CA HIS A 63 7.03 0.85 4.96
C HIS A 63 7.94 1.93 5.56
N ASN A 64 8.42 2.87 4.74
CA ASN A 64 9.26 3.98 5.18
C ASN A 64 8.51 4.90 6.15
N THR A 65 7.23 5.17 5.91
CA THR A 65 6.39 5.99 6.81
C THR A 65 6.21 5.30 8.17
N THR A 66 5.92 3.99 8.15
CA THR A 66 5.79 3.19 9.38
C THR A 66 7.09 3.18 10.18
N MET A 67 8.22 2.94 9.51
CA MET A 67 9.55 2.96 10.14
C MET A 67 9.92 4.34 10.69
N ALA A 68 9.65 5.42 9.96
CA ALA A 68 9.88 6.78 10.45
C ALA A 68 9.02 7.09 11.69
N GLY A 69 7.76 6.63 11.71
CA GLY A 69 6.88 6.74 12.89
C GLY A 69 7.41 5.95 14.09
N LEU A 70 7.90 4.73 13.87
CA LEU A 70 8.49 3.90 14.93
C LEU A 70 9.78 4.49 15.50
N LEU A 71 10.66 5.03 14.65
CA LEU A 71 11.90 5.70 15.06
C LEU A 71 11.62 7.04 15.79
N SER A 72 10.59 7.77 15.36
CA SER A 72 10.12 8.98 16.07
C SER A 72 9.52 8.63 17.44
N ALA A 73 8.80 7.51 17.57
CA ALA A 73 8.21 7.08 18.83
C ALA A 73 9.27 6.57 19.83
N THR A 74 10.36 5.96 19.36
CA THR A 74 11.47 5.52 20.21
C THR A 74 12.40 6.67 20.61
N SER A 75 12.54 7.71 19.78
CA SER A 75 13.33 8.92 20.09
C SER A 75 12.68 9.86 21.12
N GLY A 76 11.41 9.62 21.50
CA GLY A 76 10.71 10.36 22.55
C GLY A 76 10.69 9.68 23.93
N SER A 77 11.27 8.47 24.07
CA SER A 77 11.11 7.62 25.27
C SER A 77 12.41 7.45 26.06
N THR A 78 13.13 8.54 26.31
CA THR A 78 14.14 8.66 27.38
C THR A 78 13.97 9.97 28.15
N ALA A 79 12.73 10.35 28.46
CA ALA A 79 12.49 11.26 29.57
C ALA A 79 12.64 10.46 30.88
N VAL A 80 13.79 10.66 31.51
CA VAL A 80 14.14 10.26 32.86
C VAL A 80 12.97 10.54 33.82
N THR A 81 12.36 9.49 34.34
CA THR A 81 11.70 9.53 35.65
C THR A 81 12.47 8.62 36.57
N ALA A 82 13.72 9.00 36.88
CA ALA A 82 14.26 8.69 38.19
C ALA A 82 13.44 9.52 39.20
N SER A 83 12.24 9.04 39.55
CA SER A 83 11.53 9.56 40.71
C SER A 83 12.24 9.01 41.94
N SER A 84 13.24 9.75 42.38
CA SER A 84 13.84 9.61 43.70
C SER A 84 12.80 9.93 44.77
N THR A 85 12.14 8.91 45.28
CA THR A 85 11.49 8.92 46.60
C THR A 85 11.66 7.55 47.24
N ASP A 86 12.92 7.18 47.50
CA ASP A 86 13.28 6.06 48.38
C ASP A 86 14.49 6.46 49.24
N VAL A 87 14.33 7.55 50.01
CA VAL A 87 15.35 8.00 50.98
C VAL A 87 14.75 8.41 52.34
N GLU A 88 13.44 8.69 52.46
CA GLU A 88 12.88 9.20 53.73
C GLU A 88 12.20 8.19 54.66
N ASP A 89 11.95 6.93 54.28
CA ASP A 89 11.26 5.98 55.19
C ASP A 89 12.19 5.10 56.03
N SER A 90 13.52 5.26 55.91
CA SER A 90 14.50 4.46 56.66
C SER A 90 15.08 5.15 57.91
N LEU A 91 14.68 6.39 58.24
CA LEU A 91 15.28 7.16 59.35
C LEU A 91 14.36 7.50 60.53
N VAL A 92 13.10 7.04 60.56
CA VAL A 92 12.16 7.36 61.66
C VAL A 92 11.90 6.18 62.62
N ARG A 93 12.41 4.97 62.34
CA ARG A 93 12.29 3.80 63.25
C ARG A 93 13.60 3.38 63.89
N LYS A 94 14.32 4.33 64.51
CA LYS A 94 15.32 3.98 65.53
C LYS A 94 15.60 5.05 66.60
N VAL A 95 14.65 5.94 66.93
CA VAL A 95 14.68 6.68 68.21
C VAL A 95 13.25 7.07 68.58
N THR A 96 12.58 6.23 69.37
CA THR A 96 11.75 6.52 70.56
C THR A 96 11.08 5.24 71.01
#